data_AF-A0A9W8I628-F1
#
_entry.id   AF-A0A9W8I628-F1
#
_cell.length_a   1.000
_cell.length_b   1.000
_cell.length_c   1.000
_cell.angle_alpha   90.00
_cell.angle_beta   90.00
_cell.angle_gamma   90.00
#
_symmetry.space_group_name_H-M   'P 1'
#
loop_
_entity.id
_entity.type
_entity.pdbx_description
1 polymer ?
#
loop_
_entity_poly.entity_id
_entity_poly.type
_entity_poly.pdbx_seq_one_letter_code
_entity_poly.pdbx_strand_id
1 'polypeptide(L)'
;MLTSQRLLIVFIDNSSTLPQKKRPKYTPPCKRRKLAANGRKCVYLVPQDRVWKDEWFHIKFEENERNCAHKELLVLDLNGTLVWRGPRKKNKSRDGYPRPFLNEFLKFAVDNFAVMVWSSAQPASIADMLNKMLSPYHKQFIRVWDRRFCDIEGEYFAKSRTVKDLERIFNGFSLADSPNFNVYGTYNGYTGMCSDAKGKWTIENTVIVDDSASKTALQKDNHIFISPFKDPLRTNPDGSPADNQLLKLKEYLEGYTAHKEQYPALLDYLKTHPWLEFCNSVQVHSE
;
A
#
# COMPACT_ATOMS: atom_id res chain seq x y z
N MET A 1 66.69 35.84 58.98
CA MET A 1 66.78 34.45 59.47
C MET A 1 65.55 33.73 58.96
N LEU A 2 65.68 33.09 57.80
CA LEU A 2 64.60 32.47 57.03
C LEU A 2 64.71 30.96 57.21
N THR A 3 63.62 30.38 57.71
CA THR A 3 63.52 28.98 58.12
C THR A 3 63.50 28.05 56.92
N SER A 4 64.50 27.18 56.87
CA SER A 4 64.64 26.04 55.97
C SER A 4 63.58 24.98 56.28
N GLN A 5 62.65 24.74 55.36
CA GLN A 5 61.80 23.56 55.38
C GLN A 5 62.16 22.67 54.18
N ARG A 6 62.55 21.44 54.53
CA ARG A 6 63.00 20.39 53.61
C ARG A 6 61.84 19.92 52.74
N LEU A 7 62.13 19.83 51.45
CA LEU A 7 61.30 19.29 50.39
C LEU A 7 61.01 17.80 50.67
N LEU A 8 59.75 17.45 50.94
CA LEU A 8 59.30 16.06 51.05
C LEU A 8 59.00 15.54 49.63
N ILE A 9 59.91 14.72 49.11
CA ILE A 9 59.70 13.99 47.85
C ILE A 9 58.83 12.78 48.17
N VAL A 10 57.54 12.85 47.84
CA VAL A 10 56.62 11.71 47.87
C VAL A 10 56.63 11.09 46.48
N PHE A 11 57.09 9.84 46.39
CA PHE A 11 56.98 9.01 45.20
C PHE A 11 55.49 8.71 44.95
N ILE A 12 54.93 9.23 43.86
CA ILE A 12 53.59 8.85 43.39
C ILE A 12 53.77 7.66 42.45
N ASP A 13 53.23 6.53 42.88
CA ASP A 13 53.22 5.27 42.16
C ASP A 13 52.39 5.41 40.87
N ASN A 14 53.01 5.25 39.71
CA ASN A 14 52.33 5.25 38.42
C ASN A 14 51.66 3.88 38.20
N SER A 15 50.48 3.70 38.77
CA SER A 15 49.57 2.60 38.43
C SER A 15 48.18 3.12 38.04
N SER A 16 48.10 3.84 36.92
CA SER A 16 46.83 4.16 36.28
C SER A 16 46.35 2.95 35.46
N THR A 17 45.66 1.99 36.08
CA THR A 17 44.79 1.07 35.34
C THR A 17 43.46 1.76 35.07
N LEU A 18 43.23 2.15 33.81
CA LEU A 18 41.93 2.61 33.31
C LEU A 18 40.83 1.59 33.67
N PRO A 19 39.63 2.03 34.09
CA PRO A 19 38.51 1.12 34.30
C PRO A 19 38.12 0.48 32.96
N GLN A 20 38.36 -0.82 32.83
CA GLN A 20 37.84 -1.61 31.71
C GLN A 20 36.31 -1.53 31.72
N LYS A 21 35.73 -0.88 30.72
CA LYS A 21 34.30 -0.95 30.43
C LYS A 21 33.92 -2.43 30.26
N LYS A 22 33.19 -2.99 31.22
CA LYS A 22 32.60 -4.33 31.10
C LYS A 22 31.72 -4.34 29.84
N ARG A 23 32.07 -5.21 28.88
CA ARG A 23 31.23 -5.46 27.71
C ARG A 23 29.83 -5.88 28.20
N PRO A 24 28.73 -5.35 27.63
CA PRO A 24 27.40 -5.81 27.98
C PRO A 24 27.30 -7.30 27.69
N LYS A 25 26.81 -8.07 28.68
CA LYS A 25 26.57 -9.51 28.55
C LYS A 25 25.60 -9.73 27.39
N TYR A 26 26.01 -10.53 26.41
CA TYR A 26 25.16 -10.97 25.31
C TYR A 26 23.99 -11.80 25.89
N THR A 27 22.78 -11.26 25.83
CA THR A 27 21.54 -11.99 26.06
C THR A 27 21.14 -12.66 24.74
N PRO A 28 21.02 -14.01 24.68
CA PRO A 28 20.57 -14.66 23.47
C PRO A 28 19.13 -14.21 23.14
N PRO A 29 18.76 -14.10 21.85
CA PRO A 29 17.42 -13.70 21.46
C PRO A 29 16.41 -14.68 22.06
N CYS A 30 15.46 -14.14 22.81
CA CYS A 30 14.35 -14.90 23.38
C CYS A 30 13.68 -15.70 22.25
N LYS A 31 13.70 -17.04 22.37
CA LYS A 31 13.04 -17.94 21.43
C LYS A 31 11.58 -17.48 21.31
N ARG A 32 11.18 -17.03 20.12
CA ARG A 32 9.78 -16.67 19.82
C ARG A 32 8.91 -17.88 20.17
N ARG A 33 8.21 -17.81 21.30
CA ARG A 33 7.09 -18.72 21.57
C ARG A 33 6.08 -18.52 20.46
N LYS A 34 5.85 -19.55 19.63
CA LYS A 34 4.64 -19.63 18.81
C LYS A 34 3.46 -19.63 19.79
N LEU A 35 2.81 -18.48 19.95
CA LEU A 35 1.52 -18.42 20.62
C LEU A 35 0.54 -19.23 19.77
N ALA A 36 -0.09 -20.21 20.40
CA ALA A 36 -1.08 -21.07 19.79
C ALA A 36 -2.24 -20.23 19.25
N ALA A 37 -2.75 -20.64 18.10
CA ALA A 37 -3.92 -20.08 17.45
C ALA A 37 -5.14 -20.22 18.35
N ASN A 38 -5.51 -19.14 19.03
CA ASN A 38 -6.83 -18.98 19.63
C ASN A 38 -7.23 -17.53 19.46
N GLY A 39 -8.10 -17.28 18.48
CA GLY A 39 -9.02 -16.15 18.19
C GLY A 39 -8.92 -14.79 18.90
N ARG A 40 -7.80 -14.39 19.49
CA ARG A 40 -7.64 -13.09 20.14
C ARG A 40 -7.27 -12.07 19.08
N LYS A 41 -8.06 -11.00 18.96
CA LYS A 41 -7.64 -9.74 18.31
C LYS A 41 -6.27 -9.40 18.88
N CYS A 42 -5.23 -9.42 18.05
CA CYS A 42 -3.90 -9.03 18.48
C CYS A 42 -3.88 -7.51 18.55
N VAL A 43 -4.26 -6.99 19.71
CA VAL A 43 -4.10 -5.57 20.01
C VAL A 43 -2.62 -5.39 20.34
N TYR A 44 -1.91 -4.62 19.53
CA TYR A 44 -0.55 -4.21 19.83
C TYR A 44 -0.62 -3.20 20.99
N LEU A 45 -0.61 -3.72 22.22
CA LEU A 45 -0.75 -2.93 23.46
C LEU A 45 0.45 -2.01 23.73
N VAL A 46 1.56 -2.23 23.04
CA VAL A 46 2.76 -1.40 23.13
C VAL A 46 3.03 -0.77 21.77
N PRO A 47 3.14 0.56 21.69
CA PRO A 47 3.57 1.23 20.48
C PRO A 47 4.87 0.63 19.95
N GLN A 48 4.94 0.34 18.66
CA GLN A 48 6.17 -0.20 18.10
C GLN A 48 7.22 0.91 17.97
N ASP A 49 8.44 0.66 18.44
CA ASP A 49 9.60 1.57 18.26
C ASP A 49 10.07 1.68 16.79
N ARG A 50 9.35 1.04 15.86
CA ARG A 50 9.66 1.08 14.44
C ARG A 50 9.31 2.46 13.89
N VAL A 51 10.32 3.17 13.41
CA VAL A 51 10.11 4.37 12.60
C VAL A 51 9.56 3.98 11.22
N TRP A 52 8.35 4.40 10.93
CA TRP A 52 7.71 4.19 9.63
C TRP A 52 8.13 5.31 8.67
N LYS A 53 8.70 4.95 7.52
CA LYS A 53 9.07 5.88 6.46
C LYS A 53 8.26 5.54 5.21
N ASP A 54 7.57 6.54 4.68
CA ASP A 54 6.89 6.43 3.40
C ASP A 54 7.79 7.03 2.35
N GLU A 55 8.48 6.22 1.54
CA GLU A 55 9.48 6.75 0.60
C GLU A 55 8.87 7.67 -0.48
N TRP A 56 7.54 7.64 -0.63
CA TRP A 56 6.76 8.47 -1.55
C TRP A 56 6.15 9.71 -0.87
N PHE A 57 6.56 10.06 0.35
CA PHE A 57 6.09 11.25 1.07
C PHE A 57 6.33 12.58 0.35
N HIS A 58 7.27 12.61 -0.59
CA HIS A 58 7.61 13.79 -1.39
C HIS A 58 6.60 14.07 -2.51
N ILE A 59 5.65 13.15 -2.75
CA ILE A 59 4.57 13.36 -3.71
C ILE A 59 3.56 14.34 -3.10
N LYS A 60 3.21 15.36 -3.88
CA LYS A 60 2.27 16.41 -3.45
C LYS A 60 0.83 15.94 -3.58
N PHE A 61 0.47 14.94 -2.80
CA PHE A 61 -0.83 14.29 -2.88
C PHE A 61 -2.01 15.25 -2.68
N GLU A 62 -1.92 16.22 -1.76
CA GLU A 62 -2.97 17.24 -1.59
C GLU A 62 -3.16 18.12 -2.82
N GLU A 63 -2.06 18.46 -3.51
CA GLU A 63 -2.12 19.21 -4.76
C GLU A 63 -2.84 18.38 -5.84
N ASN A 64 -2.48 17.09 -5.95
CA ASN A 64 -3.15 16.16 -6.86
C ASN A 64 -4.66 16.01 -6.56
N GLU A 65 -5.04 15.92 -5.28
CA GLU A 65 -6.46 15.89 -4.87
C GLU A 65 -7.22 17.16 -5.27
N ARG A 66 -6.61 18.35 -5.10
CA ARG A 66 -7.23 19.61 -5.52
C ARG A 66 -7.37 19.69 -7.04
N ASN A 67 -6.33 19.27 -7.78
CA ASN A 67 -6.31 19.30 -9.25
C ASN A 67 -7.28 18.30 -9.89
N CYS A 68 -7.62 17.21 -9.18
CA CYS A 68 -8.53 16.18 -9.67
C CYS A 68 -9.94 16.25 -9.06
N ALA A 69 -10.32 17.37 -8.42
CA ALA A 69 -11.58 17.48 -7.67
C ALA A 69 -12.85 17.29 -8.52
N HIS A 70 -12.76 17.46 -9.85
CA HIS A 70 -13.86 17.25 -10.80
C HIS A 70 -13.87 15.84 -11.42
N LYS A 71 -12.85 15.03 -11.13
CA LYS A 71 -12.72 13.67 -11.68
C LYS A 71 -13.30 12.65 -10.71
N GLU A 72 -13.87 11.59 -11.27
CA GLU A 72 -14.30 10.41 -10.53
C GLU A 72 -13.08 9.61 -10.07
N LEU A 73 -13.25 8.84 -9.00
CA LEU A 73 -12.16 8.13 -8.34
C LEU A 73 -12.04 6.69 -8.81
N LEU A 74 -10.85 6.37 -9.32
CA LEU A 74 -10.44 5.00 -9.61
C LEU A 74 -9.42 4.53 -8.57
N VAL A 75 -9.85 3.64 -7.69
CA VAL A 75 -9.01 3.01 -6.66
C VAL A 75 -8.42 1.72 -7.21
N LEU A 76 -7.10 1.59 -7.21
CA LEU A 76 -6.39 0.45 -7.78
C LEU A 76 -5.68 -0.35 -6.69
N ASP A 77 -5.96 -1.65 -6.62
CA ASP A 77 -5.08 -2.57 -5.91
C ASP A 77 -3.73 -2.73 -6.63
N LEU A 78 -2.69 -3.19 -5.93
CA LEU A 78 -1.37 -3.40 -6.50
C LEU A 78 -1.09 -4.85 -6.85
N ASN A 79 -0.70 -5.64 -5.85
CA ASN A 79 -0.13 -6.97 -6.07
C ASN A 79 -1.25 -7.99 -6.34
N GLY A 80 -1.18 -8.62 -7.52
CA GLY A 80 -2.26 -9.46 -8.06
C GLY A 80 -3.17 -8.71 -9.02
N THR A 81 -3.08 -7.38 -9.08
CA THR A 81 -3.92 -6.53 -9.91
C THR A 81 -3.12 -5.82 -11.01
N LEU A 82 -2.20 -4.93 -10.63
CA LEU A 82 -1.34 -4.17 -11.56
C LEU A 82 0.05 -4.79 -11.72
N VAL A 83 0.51 -5.51 -10.69
CA VAL A 83 1.86 -6.08 -10.64
C VAL A 83 1.84 -7.43 -9.96
N TRP A 84 2.84 -8.26 -10.24
CA TRP A 84 3.11 -9.48 -9.50
C TRP A 84 4.48 -9.38 -8.82
N ARG A 85 4.53 -9.72 -7.54
CA ARG A 85 5.79 -9.83 -6.79
C ARG A 85 6.17 -11.28 -6.56
N GLY A 86 7.41 -11.58 -6.91
CA GLY A 86 8.01 -12.89 -6.69
C GLY A 86 8.16 -13.25 -5.20
N PRO A 87 8.54 -14.51 -4.93
CA PRO A 87 8.77 -14.99 -3.58
C PRO A 87 9.88 -14.18 -2.88
N ARG A 88 9.84 -14.16 -1.54
CA ARG A 88 10.85 -13.45 -0.74
C ARG A 88 12.20 -14.13 -0.90
N LYS A 89 13.21 -13.38 -1.36
CA LYS A 89 14.61 -13.82 -1.43
C LYS A 89 15.36 -13.38 -0.17
N LYS A 90 16.31 -14.19 0.31
CA LYS A 90 17.21 -13.79 1.43
C LYS A 90 18.13 -12.67 0.95
N ASN A 91 18.25 -11.61 1.76
CA ASN A 91 19.16 -10.47 1.56
C ASN A 91 19.04 -9.76 0.20
N LYS A 92 17.92 -9.91 -0.52
CA LYS A 92 17.67 -9.26 -1.81
C LYS A 92 16.25 -8.71 -1.86
N SER A 93 16.05 -7.66 -2.66
CA SER A 93 14.70 -7.20 -3.00
C SER A 93 13.95 -8.29 -3.78
N ARG A 94 12.62 -8.27 -3.71
CA ARG A 94 11.81 -9.20 -4.50
C ARG A 94 11.86 -8.81 -5.96
N ASP A 95 11.75 -9.80 -6.82
CA ASP A 95 11.45 -9.55 -8.23
C ASP A 95 10.02 -8.98 -8.31
N GLY A 96 9.84 -8.01 -9.18
CA GLY A 96 8.56 -7.38 -9.46
C GLY A 96 8.35 -7.40 -10.97
N TYR A 97 7.16 -7.76 -11.38
CA TYR A 97 6.78 -7.82 -12.79
C TYR A 97 5.55 -6.95 -12.99
N PRO A 98 5.60 -5.95 -13.88
CA PRO A 98 4.41 -5.22 -14.27
C PRO A 98 3.49 -6.17 -15.02
N ARG A 99 2.18 -6.02 -14.81
CA ARG A 99 1.19 -6.72 -15.62
C ARG A 99 1.25 -6.18 -17.07
N PRO A 100 1.06 -7.01 -18.11
CA PRO A 100 1.04 -6.50 -19.47
C PRO A 100 0.04 -5.34 -19.63
N PHE A 101 0.37 -4.39 -20.51
CA PHE A 101 -0.38 -3.15 -20.77
C PHE A 101 -0.46 -2.15 -19.59
N LEU A 102 0.34 -2.33 -18.53
CA LEU A 102 0.31 -1.45 -17.36
C LEU A 102 0.52 0.03 -17.68
N ASN A 103 1.51 0.38 -18.52
CA ASN A 103 1.80 1.79 -18.81
C ASN A 103 0.69 2.45 -19.63
N GLU A 104 0.14 1.74 -20.61
CA GLU A 104 -0.98 2.22 -21.42
C GLU A 104 -2.22 2.45 -20.56
N PHE A 105 -2.53 1.49 -19.69
CA PHE A 105 -3.63 1.61 -18.73
C PHE A 105 -3.41 2.76 -17.74
N LEU A 106 -2.24 2.87 -17.11
CA LEU A 106 -1.97 3.94 -16.13
C LEU A 106 -2.00 5.32 -16.78
N LYS A 107 -1.48 5.46 -18.00
CA LYS A 107 -1.59 6.71 -18.76
C LYS A 107 -3.05 7.11 -18.94
N PHE A 108 -3.86 6.20 -19.49
CA PHE A 108 -5.29 6.44 -19.66
C PHE A 108 -5.98 6.77 -18.32
N ALA A 109 -5.67 6.03 -17.27
CA ALA A 109 -6.30 6.20 -15.95
C ALA A 109 -6.02 7.58 -15.36
N VAL A 110 -4.76 8.05 -15.34
CA VAL A 110 -4.44 9.38 -14.77
C VAL A 110 -4.94 10.53 -15.62
N ASP A 111 -5.04 10.34 -16.94
CA ASP A 111 -5.58 11.34 -17.86
C ASP A 111 -7.09 11.55 -17.61
N ASN A 112 -7.84 10.49 -17.29
CA ASN A 112 -9.32 10.53 -17.22
C ASN A 112 -9.92 10.52 -15.80
N PHE A 113 -9.22 9.96 -14.82
CA PHE A 113 -9.73 9.75 -13.46
C PHE A 113 -8.81 10.35 -12.40
N ALA A 114 -9.36 10.59 -11.21
CA ALA A 114 -8.55 10.72 -10.00
C ALA A 114 -8.07 9.32 -9.63
N VAL A 115 -6.76 9.05 -9.72
CA VAL A 115 -6.23 7.70 -9.47
C VAL A 115 -5.67 7.60 -8.08
N MET A 116 -6.13 6.59 -7.34
CA MET A 116 -5.61 6.24 -6.02
C MET A 116 -5.11 4.81 -6.02
N VAL A 117 -3.99 4.56 -5.36
CA VAL A 117 -3.57 3.19 -5.04
C VAL A 117 -4.07 2.83 -3.65
N TRP A 118 -4.61 1.64 -3.46
CA TRP A 118 -4.88 1.07 -2.14
C TRP A 118 -4.42 -0.37 -2.10
N SER A 119 -3.35 -0.67 -1.36
CA SER A 119 -2.78 -2.02 -1.24
C SER A 119 -2.85 -2.55 0.18
N SER A 120 -3.07 -3.85 0.35
CA SER A 120 -2.99 -4.55 1.64
C SER A 120 -1.54 -4.86 2.09
N ALA A 121 -0.55 -4.44 1.31
CA ALA A 121 0.87 -4.62 1.58
C ALA A 121 1.41 -3.57 2.58
N GLN A 122 2.49 -3.92 3.28
CA GLN A 122 3.16 -2.98 4.20
C GLN A 122 3.88 -1.86 3.42
N PRO A 123 4.09 -0.67 4.04
CA PRO A 123 4.66 0.49 3.36
C PRO A 123 5.94 0.22 2.54
N ALA A 124 6.95 -0.41 3.13
CA ALA A 124 8.21 -0.73 2.44
C ALA A 124 8.02 -1.62 1.18
N SER A 125 6.96 -2.43 1.13
CA SER A 125 6.64 -3.22 -0.06
C SER A 125 6.03 -2.38 -1.18
N ILE A 126 5.28 -1.34 -0.82
CA ILE A 126 4.66 -0.43 -1.79
C ILE A 126 5.71 0.47 -2.40
N ALA A 127 6.63 1.02 -1.59
CA ALA A 127 7.74 1.83 -2.10
C ALA A 127 8.52 1.10 -3.21
N ASP A 128 8.89 -0.15 -2.93
CA ASP A 128 9.56 -1.04 -3.87
C ASP A 128 8.75 -1.22 -5.17
N MET A 129 7.43 -1.38 -5.09
CA MET A 129 6.56 -1.53 -6.27
C MET A 129 6.41 -0.23 -7.07
N LEU A 130 6.14 0.89 -6.39
CA LEU A 130 5.91 2.19 -7.03
C LEU A 130 7.15 2.63 -7.82
N ASN A 131 8.31 2.58 -7.17
CA ASN A 131 9.57 3.05 -7.75
C ASN A 131 10.01 2.18 -8.95
N LYS A 132 9.80 0.87 -8.87
CA LYS A 132 10.25 -0.06 -9.91
C LYS A 132 9.29 -0.17 -11.10
N MET A 133 7.98 -0.06 -10.87
CA MET A 133 6.98 -0.52 -11.85
C MET A 133 5.92 0.52 -12.20
N LEU A 134 5.64 1.50 -11.35
CA LEU A 134 4.58 2.51 -11.59
C LEU A 134 5.14 3.91 -11.84
N SER A 135 6.45 4.05 -12.02
CA SER A 135 7.08 5.31 -12.44
C SER A 135 6.87 5.57 -13.93
N PRO A 136 6.59 6.82 -14.36
CA PRO A 136 6.47 8.04 -13.56
C PRO A 136 5.04 8.30 -13.02
N TYR A 137 4.05 7.51 -13.43
CA TYR A 137 2.62 7.76 -13.19
C TYR A 137 2.26 7.91 -11.70
N HIS A 138 2.94 7.19 -10.81
CA HIS A 138 2.63 7.23 -9.38
C HIS A 138 2.73 8.63 -8.74
N LYS A 139 3.46 9.55 -9.37
CA LYS A 139 3.55 10.96 -8.93
C LYS A 139 2.26 11.74 -9.15
N GLN A 140 1.39 11.27 -10.04
CA GLN A 140 0.10 11.89 -10.37
C GLN A 140 -1.05 11.30 -9.55
N PHE A 141 -0.83 10.22 -8.79
CA PHE A 141 -1.87 9.63 -7.97
C PHE A 141 -2.31 10.62 -6.89
N ILE A 142 -3.60 10.63 -6.56
CA ILE A 142 -4.15 11.50 -5.51
C ILE A 142 -3.75 11.01 -4.12
N ARG A 143 -3.61 9.69 -3.95
CA ARG A 143 -3.18 9.02 -2.72
C ARG A 143 -2.63 7.64 -3.00
N VAL A 144 -1.80 7.17 -2.07
CA VAL A 144 -1.36 5.78 -1.97
C VAL A 144 -1.72 5.31 -0.57
N TRP A 145 -2.60 4.33 -0.44
CA TRP A 145 -2.92 3.70 0.84
C TRP A 145 -2.30 2.33 0.91
N ASP A 146 -1.77 2.03 2.08
CA ASP A 146 -1.17 0.74 2.41
C ASP A 146 -2.01 -0.01 3.44
N ARG A 147 -1.46 -1.12 3.93
CA ARG A 147 -2.07 -1.98 4.94
C ARG A 147 -2.62 -1.23 6.17
N ARG A 148 -2.02 -0.11 6.58
CA ARG A 148 -2.46 0.71 7.72
C ARG A 148 -3.86 1.28 7.55
N PHE A 149 -4.31 1.45 6.31
CA PHE A 149 -5.62 1.97 5.95
C PHE A 149 -6.66 0.85 5.76
N CYS A 150 -6.26 -0.42 5.78
CA CYS A 150 -7.20 -1.54 5.72
C CYS A 150 -7.80 -1.84 7.10
N ASP A 151 -9.00 -2.41 7.10
CA ASP A 151 -9.45 -3.24 8.22
C ASP A 151 -8.72 -4.57 8.19
N ILE A 152 -8.07 -4.93 9.30
CA ILE A 152 -7.24 -6.12 9.38
C ILE A 152 -7.86 -7.07 10.37
N GLU A 153 -8.21 -8.25 9.89
CA GLU A 153 -8.63 -9.34 10.74
C GLU A 153 -7.50 -10.36 10.86
N GLY A 154 -6.80 -10.29 11.99
CA GLY A 154 -5.61 -11.09 12.30
C GLY A 154 -4.43 -10.23 12.68
N GLU A 155 -3.22 -10.76 12.48
CA GLU A 155 -1.98 -10.09 12.84
C GLU A 155 -1.57 -9.03 11.81
N TYR A 156 -1.11 -7.86 12.25
CA TYR A 156 -0.65 -6.81 11.34
C TYR A 156 0.57 -7.28 10.53
N PHE A 157 1.53 -7.95 11.17
CA PHE A 157 2.79 -8.35 10.52
C PHE A 157 2.76 -9.69 9.78
N ALA A 158 1.63 -10.41 9.79
CA ALA A 158 1.47 -11.70 9.12
C ALA A 158 0.45 -11.63 7.98
N LYS A 159 0.25 -12.75 7.29
CA LYS A 159 -0.85 -12.89 6.32
C LYS A 159 -2.16 -12.89 7.11
N SER A 160 -3.02 -11.93 6.81
CA SER A 160 -4.28 -11.69 7.49
C SER A 160 -5.32 -11.26 6.48
N ARG A 161 -6.60 -11.47 6.79
CA ARG A 161 -7.67 -10.95 5.96
C ARG A 161 -7.68 -9.43 6.08
N THR A 162 -7.91 -8.76 4.97
CA THR A 162 -7.95 -7.31 4.91
C THR A 162 -9.17 -6.86 4.14
N VAL A 163 -9.85 -5.83 4.63
CA VAL A 163 -10.97 -5.17 3.95
C VAL A 163 -10.59 -3.71 3.66
N LYS A 164 -11.03 -3.22 2.51
CA LYS A 164 -10.86 -1.86 2.01
C LYS A 164 -12.24 -1.21 1.98
N ASP A 165 -12.54 -0.48 3.05
CA ASP A 165 -13.82 0.18 3.23
C ASP A 165 -13.83 1.55 2.53
N LEU A 166 -14.51 1.68 1.39
CA LEU A 166 -14.54 2.92 0.63
C LEU A 166 -15.11 4.11 1.41
N GLU A 167 -15.95 3.88 2.44
CA GLU A 167 -16.42 4.95 3.31
C GLU A 167 -15.28 5.70 4.02
N ARG A 168 -14.12 5.06 4.20
CA ARG A 168 -12.92 5.72 4.72
C ARG A 168 -12.47 6.87 3.83
N ILE A 169 -12.57 6.70 2.52
CA ILE A 169 -12.23 7.76 1.56
C ILE A 169 -13.26 8.89 1.68
N PHE A 170 -14.54 8.53 1.68
CA PHE A 170 -15.66 9.49 1.64
C PHE A 170 -15.70 10.36 2.90
N ASN A 171 -15.43 9.74 4.06
CA ASN A 171 -15.51 10.38 5.37
C ASN A 171 -14.21 11.07 5.80
N GLY A 172 -13.15 11.01 4.99
CA GLY A 172 -11.89 11.69 5.29
C GLY A 172 -11.02 10.96 6.32
N PHE A 173 -11.03 9.63 6.31
CA PHE A 173 -10.31 8.79 7.28
C PHE A 173 -8.83 9.13 7.35
N SER A 174 -8.33 9.15 8.59
CA SER A 174 -6.92 9.30 8.91
C SER A 174 -6.40 8.11 9.71
N LEU A 175 -5.08 7.94 9.72
CA LEU A 175 -4.39 6.93 10.51
C LEU A 175 -4.62 7.07 12.02
N ALA A 176 -5.01 8.27 12.49
CA ALA A 176 -5.40 8.49 13.87
C ALA A 176 -6.73 7.78 14.22
N ASP A 177 -7.61 7.58 13.23
CA ASP A 177 -8.92 6.93 13.39
C ASP A 177 -8.80 5.40 13.37
N SER A 178 -7.67 4.87 12.93
CA SER A 178 -7.52 3.42 12.72
C SER A 178 -7.30 2.67 14.04
N PRO A 179 -7.94 1.50 14.21
CA PRO A 179 -7.81 0.69 15.42
C PRO A 179 -6.38 0.16 15.64
N ASN A 180 -5.52 0.25 14.61
CA ASN A 180 -4.13 -0.17 14.65
C ASN A 180 -3.16 0.98 14.89
N PHE A 181 -3.62 2.17 15.32
CA PHE A 181 -2.77 3.37 15.47
C PHE A 181 -1.52 3.13 16.32
N ASN A 182 -1.61 2.29 17.35
CA ASN A 182 -0.47 1.90 18.19
C ASN A 182 0.67 1.23 17.39
N VAL A 183 0.38 0.57 16.26
CA VAL A 183 1.40 -0.07 15.42
C VAL A 183 2.30 0.97 14.72
N TYR A 184 1.77 2.17 14.45
CA TYR A 184 2.44 3.20 13.66
C TYR A 184 2.32 4.60 14.29
N GLY A 185 2.21 4.69 15.61
CA GLY A 185 2.06 5.95 16.35
C GLY A 185 3.20 6.95 16.18
N THR A 186 4.33 6.55 15.58
CA THR A 186 5.48 7.39 15.24
C THR A 186 5.65 7.56 13.73
N TYR A 187 4.57 7.97 13.07
CA TYR A 187 4.53 8.17 11.62
C TYR A 187 4.55 9.67 11.26
N ASN A 188 5.52 10.07 10.42
CA ASN A 188 5.77 11.45 10.02
C ASN A 188 5.57 11.67 8.50
N GLY A 189 4.46 11.15 7.97
CA GLY A 189 4.04 11.36 6.58
C GLY A 189 2.56 11.72 6.49
N TYR A 190 1.99 11.70 5.29
CA TYR A 190 0.55 11.99 5.09
C TYR A 190 -0.30 10.95 5.83
N THR A 191 -1.22 11.43 6.66
CA THR A 191 -1.99 10.57 7.58
C THR A 191 -3.33 10.11 7.01
N GLY A 192 -3.79 10.62 5.87
CA GLY A 192 -5.10 10.27 5.33
C GLY A 192 -5.51 11.07 4.11
N MET A 193 -6.81 11.09 3.83
CA MET A 193 -7.41 12.06 2.91
C MET A 193 -7.24 13.47 3.47
N CYS A 194 -7.13 14.48 2.61
CA CYS A 194 -7.22 15.86 3.06
C CYS A 194 -8.63 16.13 3.61
N SER A 195 -8.75 16.92 4.68
CA SER A 195 -10.05 17.35 5.23
C SER A 195 -10.92 18.02 4.16
N ASP A 196 -10.29 18.80 3.29
CA ASP A 196 -10.95 19.50 2.18
C ASP A 196 -11.43 18.54 1.08
N ALA A 197 -10.96 17.30 1.10
CA ALA A 197 -11.39 16.25 0.18
C ALA A 197 -12.56 15.40 0.69
N LYS A 198 -13.00 15.62 1.94
CA LYS A 198 -14.16 14.93 2.51
C LYS A 198 -15.39 15.16 1.64
N GLY A 199 -16.09 14.08 1.29
CA GLY A 199 -17.28 14.12 0.44
C GLY A 199 -17.04 14.46 -1.03
N LYS A 200 -15.80 14.71 -1.48
CA LYS A 200 -15.51 14.89 -2.92
C LYS A 200 -15.75 13.62 -3.71
N TRP A 201 -15.30 12.51 -3.14
CA TRP A 201 -15.57 11.18 -3.64
C TRP A 201 -16.59 10.52 -2.75
N THR A 202 -17.58 9.90 -3.37
CA THR A 202 -18.74 9.25 -2.77
C THR A 202 -18.90 7.87 -3.38
N ILE A 203 -19.91 7.13 -2.92
CA ILE A 203 -20.20 5.80 -3.45
C ILE A 203 -20.57 5.87 -4.94
N GLU A 204 -21.20 6.94 -5.42
CA GLU A 204 -21.65 7.06 -6.81
C GLU A 204 -20.48 7.26 -7.79
N ASN A 205 -19.45 7.99 -7.39
CA ASN A 205 -18.36 8.43 -8.28
C ASN A 205 -17.02 7.73 -8.01
N THR A 206 -17.04 6.60 -7.29
CA THR A 206 -15.84 5.83 -6.94
C THR A 206 -15.97 4.40 -7.39
N VAL A 207 -14.94 3.87 -8.05
CA VAL A 207 -14.80 2.45 -8.38
C VAL A 207 -13.48 1.92 -7.87
N ILE A 208 -13.50 0.70 -7.33
CA ILE A 208 -12.31 -0.02 -6.91
C ILE A 208 -12.05 -1.22 -7.82
N VAL A 209 -10.81 -1.35 -8.27
CA VAL A 209 -10.32 -2.49 -9.05
C VAL A 209 -9.43 -3.33 -8.15
N ASP A 210 -9.85 -4.57 -7.88
CA ASP A 210 -9.14 -5.49 -6.99
C ASP A 210 -9.28 -6.93 -7.48
N ASP A 211 -8.24 -7.74 -7.30
CA ASP A 211 -8.22 -9.17 -7.61
C ASP A 211 -8.97 -10.04 -6.58
N SER A 212 -9.53 -9.43 -5.53
CA SER A 212 -10.18 -10.13 -4.43
C SER A 212 -11.49 -9.46 -4.00
N ALA A 213 -12.60 -10.12 -4.31
CA ALA A 213 -13.94 -9.71 -3.84
C ALA A 213 -14.04 -9.62 -2.30
N SER A 214 -13.24 -10.39 -1.56
CA SER A 214 -13.26 -10.33 -0.09
C SER A 214 -12.68 -9.03 0.46
N LYS A 215 -11.78 -8.37 -0.27
CA LYS A 215 -11.20 -7.08 0.16
C LYS A 215 -12.17 -5.93 -0.03
N THR A 216 -13.14 -6.05 -0.93
CA THR A 216 -14.12 -5.02 -1.30
C THR A 216 -15.53 -5.35 -0.81
N ALA A 217 -15.65 -6.29 0.13
CA ALA A 217 -16.90 -6.91 0.52
C ALA A 217 -17.98 -5.95 1.07
N LEU A 218 -17.59 -4.74 1.50
CA LEU A 218 -18.49 -3.71 2.03
C LEU A 218 -19.14 -2.86 0.93
N GLN A 219 -18.50 -2.72 -0.25
CA GLN A 219 -19.00 -1.96 -1.38
C GLN A 219 -18.86 -2.77 -2.68
N LYS A 220 -19.63 -3.86 -2.76
CA LYS A 220 -19.53 -4.84 -3.86
C LYS A 220 -19.88 -4.26 -5.22
N ASP A 221 -20.85 -3.35 -5.28
CA ASP A 221 -21.32 -2.77 -6.53
C ASP A 221 -20.28 -1.81 -7.15
N ASN A 222 -19.37 -1.29 -6.33
CA ASN A 222 -18.26 -0.43 -6.75
C ASN A 222 -17.03 -1.22 -7.21
N HIS A 223 -17.08 -2.55 -7.15
CA HIS A 223 -15.92 -3.40 -7.37
C HIS A 223 -15.88 -3.96 -8.79
N ILE A 224 -14.83 -3.63 -9.52
CA ILE A 224 -14.42 -4.37 -10.71
C ILE A 224 -13.50 -5.51 -10.28
N PHE A 225 -14.02 -6.74 -10.32
CA PHE A 225 -13.22 -7.95 -10.11
C PHE A 225 -12.39 -8.26 -11.36
N ILE A 226 -11.12 -7.89 -11.32
CA ILE A 226 -10.16 -8.24 -12.35
C ILE A 226 -9.52 -9.59 -12.03
N SER A 227 -9.33 -10.44 -13.03
CA SER A 227 -8.72 -11.75 -12.81
C SER A 227 -7.32 -11.59 -12.19
N PRO A 228 -6.95 -12.40 -11.18
CA PRO A 228 -5.66 -12.26 -10.51
C PRO A 228 -4.48 -12.44 -11.48
N PHE A 229 -3.55 -11.49 -11.47
CA PHE A 229 -2.28 -11.60 -12.18
C PHE A 229 -1.36 -12.57 -11.45
N LYS A 230 -1.09 -13.70 -12.10
CA LYS A 230 -0.29 -14.80 -11.57
C LYS A 230 1.18 -14.64 -11.98
N ASP A 231 2.00 -15.59 -11.54
CA ASP A 231 3.43 -15.63 -11.88
C ASP A 231 3.62 -15.61 -13.39
N PRO A 232 4.17 -14.53 -13.97
CA PRO A 232 4.30 -14.39 -15.42
C PRO A 232 5.38 -15.31 -16.01
N LEU A 233 6.23 -15.92 -15.18
CA LEU A 233 7.23 -16.89 -15.62
C LEU A 233 6.66 -18.30 -15.73
N ARG A 234 5.46 -18.53 -15.22
CA ARG A 234 4.78 -19.82 -15.33
C ARG A 234 3.88 -19.80 -16.56
N THR A 235 4.12 -20.70 -17.50
CA THR A 235 3.21 -20.91 -18.62
C THR A 235 1.83 -21.30 -18.10
N ASN A 236 0.78 -20.77 -18.73
CA ASN A 236 -0.57 -21.17 -18.40
C ASN A 236 -0.71 -22.68 -18.68
N PRO A 237 -1.22 -23.48 -17.72
CA PRO A 237 -1.33 -24.93 -17.91
C PRO A 237 -2.17 -25.35 -19.12
N ASP A 238 -3.09 -24.47 -19.54
CA ASP A 238 -4.01 -24.65 -20.66
C ASP A 238 -3.51 -24.02 -21.97
N GLY A 239 -2.31 -23.43 -21.98
CA GLY A 239 -1.78 -22.73 -23.15
C GLY A 239 -2.51 -21.42 -23.48
N SER A 240 -3.35 -20.90 -22.57
CA SER A 240 -4.11 -19.67 -22.79
C SER A 240 -3.21 -18.47 -23.10
N PRO A 241 -3.71 -17.51 -23.90
CA PRO A 241 -2.93 -16.37 -24.40
C PRO A 241 -2.36 -15.50 -23.28
N ALA A 242 -1.44 -14.60 -23.68
CA ALA A 242 -0.86 -13.62 -22.79
C ALA A 242 -1.92 -12.78 -22.07
N ASP A 243 -1.69 -12.46 -20.79
CA ASP A 243 -2.59 -11.65 -19.96
C ASP A 243 -2.87 -10.29 -20.64
N ASN A 244 -4.14 -10.02 -20.93
CA ASN A 244 -4.60 -8.76 -21.52
C ASN A 244 -5.65 -8.05 -20.64
N GLN A 245 -5.69 -8.36 -19.35
CA GLN A 245 -6.76 -7.90 -18.47
C GLN A 245 -6.72 -6.38 -18.24
N LEU A 246 -5.53 -5.76 -18.23
CA LEU A 246 -5.44 -4.29 -18.15
C LEU A 246 -5.83 -3.60 -19.46
N LEU A 247 -5.62 -4.26 -20.61
CA LEU A 247 -6.11 -3.75 -21.89
C LEU A 247 -7.64 -3.77 -21.91
N LYS A 248 -8.26 -4.89 -21.53
CA LYS A 248 -9.72 -5.01 -21.37
C LYS A 248 -10.27 -3.96 -20.39
N LEU A 249 -9.59 -3.75 -19.26
CA LEU A 249 -10.01 -2.77 -18.28
C LEU A 249 -9.95 -1.34 -18.84
N LYS A 250 -8.89 -1.02 -19.60
CA LYS A 250 -8.77 0.24 -20.31
C LYS A 250 -9.93 0.42 -21.30
N GLU A 251 -10.17 -0.55 -22.17
CA GLU A 251 -11.24 -0.50 -23.19
C GLU A 251 -12.64 -0.34 -22.57
N TYR A 252 -12.89 -1.05 -21.46
CA TYR A 252 -14.14 -0.94 -20.72
C TYR A 252 -14.35 0.47 -20.15
N LEU A 253 -13.33 1.05 -19.52
CA LEU A 253 -13.39 2.40 -19.00
C LEU A 253 -13.38 3.45 -20.12
N GLU A 254 -12.75 3.19 -21.27
CA GLU A 254 -12.86 4.02 -22.48
C GLU A 254 -14.32 4.07 -22.96
N GLY A 255 -15.00 2.92 -22.96
CA GLY A 255 -16.43 2.80 -23.21
C GLY A 255 -17.25 3.72 -22.32
N TYR A 256 -16.97 3.75 -21.02
CA TYR A 256 -17.60 4.72 -20.12
C TYR A 256 -17.28 6.17 -20.49
N THR A 257 -16.00 6.52 -20.66
CA THR A 257 -15.61 7.92 -20.94
C THR A 257 -16.22 8.46 -22.23
N ALA A 258 -16.43 7.60 -23.23
CA ALA A 258 -17.09 7.94 -24.49
C ALA A 258 -18.60 8.20 -24.34
N HIS A 259 -19.24 7.67 -23.29
CA HIS A 259 -20.68 7.78 -23.04
C HIS A 259 -20.99 8.56 -21.74
N LYS A 260 -20.07 9.41 -21.29
CA LYS A 260 -20.20 10.14 -20.02
C LYS A 260 -21.43 11.07 -19.96
N GLU A 261 -21.94 11.50 -21.13
CA GLU A 261 -23.19 12.28 -21.19
C GLU A 261 -24.45 11.43 -20.89
N GLN A 262 -24.39 10.12 -21.18
CA GLN A 262 -25.50 9.19 -20.94
C GLN A 262 -25.49 8.64 -19.51
N TYR A 263 -24.30 8.51 -18.91
CA TYR A 263 -24.13 7.96 -17.56
C TYR A 263 -23.57 9.04 -16.64
N PRO A 264 -24.39 9.60 -15.72
CA PRO A 264 -23.97 10.71 -14.88
C PRO A 264 -22.84 10.33 -13.90
N ALA A 265 -22.68 9.04 -13.61
CA ALA A 265 -21.57 8.51 -12.84
C ALA A 265 -21.09 7.14 -13.37
N LEU A 266 -19.82 6.83 -13.09
CA LEU A 266 -19.17 5.58 -13.45
C LEU A 266 -19.90 4.37 -12.83
N LEU A 267 -20.43 4.50 -11.62
CA LEU A 267 -21.19 3.42 -11.00
C LEU A 267 -22.47 3.07 -11.78
N ASP A 268 -23.13 4.05 -12.42
CA ASP A 268 -24.32 3.81 -13.23
C ASP A 268 -23.98 3.06 -14.52
N TYR A 269 -22.80 3.33 -15.08
CA TYR A 269 -22.26 2.55 -16.19
C TYR A 269 -21.98 1.11 -15.77
N LEU A 270 -21.33 0.88 -14.62
CA LEU A 270 -21.06 -0.46 -14.11
C LEU A 270 -22.33 -1.31 -13.90
N LYS A 271 -23.43 -0.68 -13.46
CA LYS A 271 -24.71 -1.37 -13.26
C LYS A 271 -25.37 -1.81 -14.57
N THR A 272 -25.20 -1.02 -15.62
CA THR A 272 -25.82 -1.28 -16.93
C THR A 272 -24.93 -2.05 -17.89
N HIS A 273 -23.62 -2.02 -17.67
CA HIS A 273 -22.60 -2.71 -18.46
C HIS A 273 -21.71 -3.53 -17.53
N PRO A 274 -22.18 -4.64 -16.94
CA PRO A 274 -21.39 -5.39 -15.99
C PRO A 274 -20.03 -5.84 -16.58
N TRP A 275 -18.94 -5.60 -15.83
CA TRP A 275 -17.58 -5.96 -16.25
C TRP A 275 -17.43 -7.42 -16.73
N LEU A 276 -18.14 -8.35 -16.08
CA LEU A 276 -18.11 -9.77 -16.45
C LEU A 276 -18.71 -10.01 -17.84
N GLU A 277 -19.80 -9.32 -18.18
CA GLU A 277 -20.44 -9.42 -19.49
C GLU A 277 -19.55 -8.86 -20.59
N PHE A 278 -18.91 -7.71 -20.33
CA PHE A 278 -17.89 -7.16 -21.22
C PHE A 278 -16.73 -8.14 -21.45
N CYS A 279 -16.22 -8.78 -20.39
CA CYS A 279 -15.13 -9.75 -20.53
C CYS A 279 -15.50 -10.93 -21.43
N ASN A 280 -16.75 -11.40 -21.33
CA ASN A 280 -17.27 -12.52 -22.09
C ASN A 280 -17.49 -12.13 -23.56
N SER A 281 -17.97 -10.91 -23.86
CA SER A 281 -18.21 -10.46 -25.24
C SER A 281 -16.90 -10.34 -26.03
N VAL A 282 -15.84 -9.85 -25.40
CA VAL A 282 -14.52 -9.71 -26.05
C VAL A 282 -13.88 -11.08 -26.36
N GLN A 283 -14.19 -12.12 -25.59
CA GLN A 283 -13.67 -13.47 -25.87
C GLN A 283 -14.29 -14.10 -27.12
N VAL A 284 -15.58 -13.84 -27.38
CA VAL A 284 -16.31 -14.40 -28.53
C VAL A 284 -15.82 -13.85 -29.88
N HIS A 285 -15.23 -12.65 -29.89
CA HIS A 285 -14.72 -12.02 -31.12
C HIS A 285 -13.24 -12.30 -31.42
N SER A 286 -12.58 -13.11 -30.60
CA SER A 286 -11.15 -13.45 -30.72
C SER A 286 -10.88 -14.90 -31.16
N GLU A 287 -11.92 -15.67 -31.50
CA GLU A 287 -11.87 -16.99 -32.15
C GLU A 287 -12.20 -16.86 -33.65
#